data_AF-A0A1Y3RCZ4-F1
#
_entry.id   AF-A0A1Y3RCZ4-F1
#
_cell.length_a   1.000
_cell.length_b   1.000
_cell.length_c   1.000
_cell.angle_alpha   90.00
_cell.angle_beta   90.00
_cell.angle_gamma   90.00
#
_symmetry.space_group_name_H-M   'P 1'
#
loop_
_entity.id
_entity.type
_entity.pdbx_description
1 polymer ?
#
loop_
_entity_poly.entity_id
_entity_poly.type
_entity_poly.pdbx_seq_one_letter_code
_entity_poly.pdbx_strand_id
1 'polypeptide(L)'
;MQNQFADLFTSRELLTLTSIVQVGDATYRELMETQQPMFGHPYFTSIRGRIRTKLVQMQCEIESHDPKFPFEFVQREFRYKHLIPELRNKNTILHIARSASPEMLSYASKYKIKLSNNNHVLQRQMVIDLEQTPPYGDEPYYGILTFGGRNQTFAVIQFPEPGYEGIAEQLFLPQVSSAEASENAHTFERKKAALKKEFLAHGMEEVVS
;
A
#
# COMPACT_ATOMS: atom_id res chain seq x y z
N MET A 1 4.89 -27.73 -1.60
CA MET A 1 4.35 -26.76 -0.63
C MET A 1 3.27 -25.98 -1.35
N GLN A 2 2.00 -26.09 -0.92
CA GLN A 2 0.95 -25.19 -1.40
C GLN A 2 1.29 -23.77 -0.94
N ASN A 3 1.21 -22.78 -1.83
CA ASN A 3 1.39 -21.36 -1.47
C ASN A 3 0.30 -20.97 -0.48
N GLN A 4 0.63 -20.97 0.80
CA GLN A 4 -0.28 -20.61 1.89
C GLN A 4 -0.83 -19.18 1.74
N PHE A 5 -0.14 -18.34 0.96
CA PHE A 5 -0.49 -16.94 0.76
C PHE A 5 -1.24 -16.65 -0.54
N ALA A 6 -1.31 -17.60 -1.49
CA ALA A 6 -1.96 -17.38 -2.79
C ALA A 6 -3.49 -17.20 -2.68
N ASP A 7 -4.11 -17.84 -1.68
CA ASP A 7 -5.56 -17.80 -1.46
C ASP A 7 -5.99 -16.71 -0.44
N LEU A 8 -5.07 -15.83 -0.03
CA LEU A 8 -5.37 -14.76 0.95
C LEU A 8 -6.16 -13.59 0.37
N PHE A 9 -6.16 -13.44 -0.96
CA PHE A 9 -6.84 -12.36 -1.65
C PHE A 9 -7.70 -12.90 -2.78
N THR A 10 -8.92 -12.37 -2.85
CA THR A 10 -9.81 -12.53 -4.00
C THR A 10 -9.30 -11.74 -5.20
N SER A 11 -9.71 -12.13 -6.41
CA SER A 11 -9.37 -11.39 -7.63
C SER A 11 -9.80 -9.92 -7.56
N ARG A 12 -10.93 -9.63 -6.91
CA ARG A 12 -11.43 -8.26 -6.72
C ARG A 12 -10.51 -7.44 -5.84
N GLU A 13 -10.03 -7.99 -4.73
CA GLU A 13 -9.06 -7.34 -3.84
C GLU A 13 -7.76 -7.04 -4.59
N LEU A 14 -7.24 -8.00 -5.36
CA LEU A 14 -6.02 -7.82 -6.15
C LEU A 14 -6.18 -6.72 -7.22
N LEU A 15 -7.33 -6.66 -7.89
CA LEU A 15 -7.65 -5.61 -8.86
C LEU A 15 -7.78 -4.23 -8.19
N THR A 16 -8.40 -4.15 -7.01
CA THR A 16 -8.48 -2.90 -6.24
C THR A 16 -7.11 -2.40 -5.83
N LEU A 17 -6.25 -3.25 -5.25
CA LEU A 17 -4.88 -2.88 -4.86
C LEU A 17 -4.06 -2.42 -6.08
N THR A 18 -4.24 -3.09 -7.22
CA THR A 18 -3.63 -2.71 -8.49
C THR A 18 -4.09 -1.32 -8.92
N SER A 19 -5.41 -1.07 -8.91
CA SER A 19 -5.99 0.22 -9.30
C SER A 19 -5.46 1.37 -8.44
N ILE A 20 -5.40 1.16 -7.13
CA ILE A 20 -4.87 2.15 -6.16
C ILE A 20 -3.43 2.53 -6.51
N VAL A 21 -2.56 1.53 -6.73
CA VAL A 21 -1.15 1.79 -7.06
C VAL A 21 -1.02 2.49 -8.42
N GLN A 22 -1.72 2.00 -9.45
CA GLN A 22 -1.65 2.56 -10.80
C GLN A 22 -2.14 4.01 -10.86
N VAL A 23 -3.27 4.33 -10.22
CA VAL A 23 -3.81 5.69 -10.20
C VAL A 23 -2.89 6.63 -9.43
N GLY A 24 -2.37 6.20 -8.27
CA GLY A 24 -1.44 7.00 -7.48
C GLY A 24 -0.11 7.27 -8.21
N ASP A 25 0.46 6.25 -8.86
CA ASP A 25 1.68 6.39 -9.65
C ASP A 25 1.49 7.25 -10.91
N ALA A 26 0.36 7.10 -11.60
CA ALA A 26 0.06 7.92 -12.77
C ALA A 26 -0.15 9.40 -12.39
N THR A 27 -0.88 9.66 -11.30
CA THR A 27 -1.05 11.02 -10.77
C THR A 27 0.30 11.63 -10.37
N TYR A 28 1.16 10.85 -9.72
CA TYR A 28 2.51 11.30 -9.37
C TYR A 28 3.31 11.73 -10.61
N ARG A 29 3.34 10.88 -11.65
CA ARG A 29 4.05 11.18 -12.90
C ARG A 29 3.50 12.44 -13.56
N GLU A 30 2.18 12.57 -13.67
CA GLU A 30 1.56 13.75 -14.27
C GLU A 30 1.91 15.04 -13.52
N LEU A 31 1.83 15.02 -12.19
CA LEU A 31 2.12 16.19 -11.36
C LEU A 31 3.60 16.56 -11.37
N MET A 32 4.49 15.58 -11.22
CA MET A 32 5.90 15.80 -10.91
C MET A 32 6.83 15.74 -12.13
N GLU A 33 6.43 15.05 -13.20
CA GLU A 33 7.24 14.93 -14.43
C GLU A 33 6.69 15.81 -15.55
N THR A 34 5.38 16.06 -15.57
CA THR A 34 4.72 16.80 -16.67
C THR A 34 4.30 18.23 -16.31
N GLN A 35 3.92 18.50 -15.05
CA GLN A 35 3.24 19.76 -14.69
C GLN A 35 3.96 20.67 -13.69
N GLN A 36 4.84 20.17 -12.82
CA GLN A 36 5.49 21.02 -11.79
C GLN A 36 6.99 20.72 -11.59
N PRO A 37 7.90 21.62 -12.00
CA PRO A 37 9.34 21.51 -11.72
C PRO A 37 9.71 21.86 -10.26
N MET A 38 8.75 22.22 -9.40
CA MET A 38 9.00 22.65 -8.01
C MET A 38 9.84 21.64 -7.20
N PHE A 39 9.72 20.34 -7.48
CA PHE A 39 10.47 19.28 -6.80
C PHE A 39 11.64 18.74 -7.62
N GLY A 40 12.04 19.43 -8.69
CA GLY A 40 13.11 19.01 -9.60
C GLY A 40 14.52 19.17 -9.03
N HIS A 41 14.70 19.97 -7.98
CA HIS A 41 16.02 20.20 -7.38
C HIS A 41 16.55 18.92 -6.67
N PRO A 42 17.85 18.59 -6.76
CA PRO A 42 18.43 17.38 -6.15
C PRO A 42 18.13 17.18 -4.66
N TYR A 43 18.03 18.27 -3.88
CA TYR A 43 17.65 18.22 -2.46
C TYR A 43 16.25 17.65 -2.20
N PHE A 44 15.34 17.72 -3.18
CA PHE A 44 13.98 17.16 -3.06
C PHE A 44 13.88 15.68 -3.46
N THR A 45 15.00 15.00 -3.77
CA THR A 45 14.98 13.59 -4.19
C THR A 45 14.29 12.68 -3.17
N SER A 46 14.52 12.89 -1.87
CA SER A 46 13.87 12.13 -0.81
C SER A 46 12.37 12.46 -0.69
N ILE A 47 12.02 13.74 -0.86
CA ILE A 47 10.66 14.25 -0.80
C ILE A 47 9.81 13.72 -1.97
N ARG A 48 10.38 13.64 -3.18
CA ARG A 48 9.74 13.03 -4.35
C ARG A 48 9.26 11.61 -4.09
N GLY A 49 10.10 10.78 -3.47
CA GLY A 49 9.73 9.41 -3.10
C GLY A 49 8.62 9.35 -2.05
N ARG A 50 8.61 10.30 -1.11
CA ARG A 50 7.56 10.42 -0.08
C ARG A 50 6.23 10.88 -0.69
N ILE A 51 6.23 11.90 -1.55
CA ILE A 51 5.03 12.38 -2.26
C ILE A 51 4.40 11.24 -3.05
N ARG A 52 5.19 10.48 -3.81
CA ARG A 52 4.71 9.30 -4.53
C ARG A 52 4.02 8.30 -3.61
N THR A 53 4.63 8.00 -2.46
CA THR A 53 4.04 7.12 -1.44
C THR A 53 2.72 7.67 -0.90
N LYS A 54 2.65 8.99 -0.66
CA LYS A 54 1.45 9.64 -0.15
C LYS A 54 0.31 9.67 -1.15
N LEU A 55 0.57 9.87 -2.45
CA LEU A 55 -0.48 9.80 -3.47
C LEU A 55 -1.16 8.44 -3.54
N VAL A 56 -0.39 7.34 -3.43
CA VAL A 56 -0.98 5.98 -3.37
C VAL A 56 -1.78 5.79 -2.07
N GLN A 57 -1.28 6.30 -0.94
CA GLN A 57 -2.01 6.25 0.33
C GLN A 57 -3.29 7.09 0.33
N MET A 58 -3.30 8.25 -0.31
CA MET A 58 -4.49 9.09 -0.49
C MET A 58 -5.49 8.42 -1.42
N GLN A 59 -5.04 7.81 -2.52
CA GLN A 59 -5.93 7.05 -3.41
C GLN A 59 -6.63 5.92 -2.66
N CYS A 60 -5.92 5.26 -1.76
CA CYS A 60 -6.49 4.23 -0.89
C CYS A 60 -7.59 4.77 0.03
N GLU A 61 -7.39 5.96 0.60
CA GLU A 61 -8.40 6.62 1.45
C GLU A 61 -9.63 7.03 0.63
N ILE A 62 -9.44 7.63 -0.55
CA ILE A 62 -10.54 8.00 -1.46
C ILE A 62 -11.38 6.77 -1.83
N GLU A 63 -10.72 5.65 -2.17
CA GLU A 63 -11.44 4.41 -2.52
C GLU A 63 -12.14 3.77 -1.32
N SER A 64 -11.65 4.00 -0.09
CA SER A 64 -12.27 3.44 1.10
C SER A 64 -13.69 3.95 1.38
N HIS A 65 -14.05 5.10 0.81
CA HIS A 65 -15.41 5.66 0.90
C HIS A 65 -16.41 4.99 -0.06
N ASP A 66 -15.95 4.15 -1.00
CA ASP A 66 -16.84 3.38 -1.86
C ASP A 66 -17.50 2.25 -1.04
N PRO A 67 -18.85 2.14 -0.98
CA PRO A 67 -19.53 1.01 -0.33
C PRO A 67 -19.13 -0.36 -0.89
N LYS A 68 -18.55 -0.40 -2.09
CA LYS A 68 -18.03 -1.59 -2.76
C LYS A 68 -16.54 -1.81 -2.49
N PHE A 69 -15.91 -1.06 -1.60
CA PHE A 69 -14.52 -1.27 -1.26
C PHE A 69 -14.34 -2.64 -0.56
N PRO A 70 -13.42 -3.52 -1.02
CA PRO A 70 -13.34 -4.90 -0.54
C PRO A 70 -12.51 -5.07 0.74
N PHE A 71 -12.03 -3.99 1.35
CA PHE A 71 -11.24 -4.02 2.58
C PHE A 71 -11.90 -3.19 3.68
N GLU A 72 -11.67 -3.56 4.94
CA GLU A 72 -11.83 -2.63 6.05
C GLU A 72 -10.66 -1.64 6.01
N PHE A 73 -10.97 -0.35 6.15
CA PHE A 73 -9.98 0.72 6.15
C PHE A 73 -9.85 1.33 7.54
N VAL A 74 -8.61 1.39 8.04
CA VAL A 74 -8.28 2.06 9.29
C VAL A 74 -7.15 3.05 9.05
N GLN A 75 -7.33 4.29 9.48
CA GLN A 75 -6.25 5.27 9.49
C GLN A 75 -5.50 5.19 10.81
N ARG A 76 -4.26 4.70 10.75
CA ARG A 76 -3.42 4.57 11.94
C ARG A 76 -2.51 5.78 12.11
N GLU A 77 -2.64 6.45 13.26
CA GLU A 77 -1.75 7.55 13.63
C GLU A 77 -0.50 7.01 14.36
N PHE A 78 0.66 7.39 13.84
CA PHE A 78 1.96 7.13 14.44
C PHE A 78 2.52 8.41 15.06
N ARG A 79 3.62 8.28 15.80
CA ARG A 79 4.38 9.41 16.36
C ARG A 79 4.63 10.47 15.28
N TYR A 80 4.62 11.73 15.68
CA TYR A 80 4.75 12.90 14.80
C TYR A 80 3.58 13.06 13.81
N LYS A 81 2.37 12.64 14.19
CA LYS A 81 1.14 12.76 13.39
C LYS A 81 1.26 12.11 12.01
N HIS A 82 2.11 11.09 11.90
CA HIS A 82 2.24 10.34 10.66
C HIS A 82 1.06 9.39 10.51
N LEU A 83 0.18 9.70 9.56
CA LEU A 83 -0.96 8.86 9.20
C LEU A 83 -0.53 7.84 8.14
N ILE A 84 -0.86 6.57 8.38
CA ILE A 84 -0.66 5.49 7.42
C ILE A 84 -1.98 4.71 7.29
N PRO A 85 -2.46 4.48 6.06
CA PRO A 85 -3.63 3.63 5.85
C PRO A 85 -3.27 2.17 6.13
N GLU A 86 -4.14 1.51 6.87
CA GLU A 86 -4.10 0.09 7.16
C GLU A 86 -5.33 -0.54 6.50
N LEU A 87 -5.07 -1.44 5.54
CA LEU A 87 -6.10 -2.20 4.84
C LEU A 87 -6.22 -3.57 5.48
N ARG A 88 -7.44 -3.99 5.82
CA ARG A 88 -7.68 -5.28 6.45
C ARG A 88 -8.67 -6.09 5.65
N ASN A 89 -8.38 -7.38 5.50
CA ASN A 89 -9.38 -8.38 5.19
C ASN A 89 -9.42 -9.42 6.33
N LYS A 90 -10.24 -10.46 6.18
CA LYS A 90 -10.43 -11.48 7.23
C LYS A 90 -9.11 -12.10 7.70
N ASN A 91 -8.11 -12.20 6.81
CA ASN A 91 -6.90 -12.97 7.05
C ASN A 91 -5.63 -12.13 7.06
N THR A 92 -5.66 -10.87 6.61
CA THR A 92 -4.45 -10.09 6.32
C THR A 92 -4.60 -8.62 6.71
N ILE A 93 -3.53 -8.06 7.28
CA ILE A 93 -3.29 -6.63 7.44
C ILE A 93 -2.28 -6.19 6.38
N LEU A 94 -2.63 -5.16 5.61
CA LEU A 94 -1.81 -4.57 4.58
C LEU A 94 -1.44 -3.13 4.90
N HIS A 95 -0.15 -2.84 4.75
CA HIS A 95 0.37 -1.48 4.75
C HIS A 95 0.98 -1.13 3.40
N ILE A 96 0.89 0.13 3.00
CA ILE A 96 1.41 0.61 1.71
C ILE A 96 2.81 1.20 1.90
N ALA A 97 3.80 0.71 1.14
CA ALA A 97 5.15 1.23 1.17
C ALA A 97 5.82 1.24 -0.20
N ARG A 98 6.79 2.14 -0.39
CA ARG A 98 7.63 2.16 -1.59
C ARG A 98 8.90 1.35 -1.38
N SER A 99 9.33 0.63 -2.42
CA SER A 99 10.65 -0.01 -2.48
C SER A 99 11.41 0.34 -3.76
N ALA A 100 12.70 0.03 -3.78
CA ALA A 100 13.56 0.16 -4.96
C ALA A 100 13.36 -1.01 -5.94
N SER A 101 13.12 -2.21 -5.44
CA SER A 101 12.91 -3.44 -6.21
C SER A 101 11.83 -4.32 -5.55
N PRO A 102 11.18 -5.22 -6.30
CA PRO A 102 10.19 -6.15 -5.73
C PRO A 102 10.79 -7.15 -4.73
N GLU A 103 12.10 -7.38 -4.78
CA GLU A 103 12.83 -8.31 -3.90
C GLU A 103 13.43 -7.62 -2.66
N MET A 104 13.19 -6.31 -2.50
CA MET A 104 13.72 -5.54 -1.37
C MET A 104 12.57 -5.07 -0.48
N LEU A 105 12.70 -5.30 0.81
CA LEU A 105 11.78 -4.75 1.80
C LEU A 105 11.92 -3.23 1.91
N SER A 106 10.80 -2.58 2.22
CA SER A 106 10.81 -1.17 2.63
C SER A 106 11.55 -0.97 3.96
N TYR A 107 11.81 0.28 4.38
CA TYR A 107 12.48 0.52 5.67
C TYR A 107 11.73 -0.12 6.85
N ALA A 108 12.49 -0.80 7.70
CA ALA A 108 12.00 -1.48 8.90
C ALA A 108 11.52 -0.48 9.96
N SER A 109 10.41 -0.79 10.62
CA SER A 109 9.92 -0.02 11.75
C SER A 109 9.42 -0.95 12.84
N LYS A 110 9.34 -0.47 14.08
CA LYS A 110 8.94 -1.29 15.23
C LYS A 110 7.60 -2.01 15.01
N TYR A 111 6.64 -1.36 14.36
CA TYR A 111 5.34 -1.96 14.09
C TYR A 111 5.41 -3.03 12.98
N LYS A 112 6.20 -2.79 11.92
CA LYS A 112 6.39 -3.78 10.85
C LYS A 112 7.07 -5.05 11.35
N ILE A 113 8.11 -4.88 12.18
CA ILE A 113 8.84 -5.99 12.82
C ILE A 113 7.92 -6.78 13.75
N LYS A 114 7.07 -6.10 14.53
CA LYS A 114 6.11 -6.78 15.41
C LYS A 114 5.08 -7.57 14.60
N LEU A 115 4.52 -6.96 13.55
CA LEU A 115 3.49 -7.60 12.72
C LEU A 115 4.05 -8.74 11.84
N SER A 116 5.31 -8.66 11.40
CA SER A 116 5.91 -9.71 10.55
C SER A 116 6.06 -11.04 11.25
N ASN A 117 6.07 -11.06 12.59
CA ASN A 117 6.08 -12.30 13.36
C ASN A 117 4.81 -13.15 13.13
N ASN A 118 3.71 -12.52 12.72
CA ASN A 118 2.45 -13.20 12.41
C ASN A 118 2.53 -14.04 11.13
N ASN A 119 3.57 -13.85 10.31
CA ASN A 119 3.75 -14.62 9.07
C ASN A 119 4.35 -16.01 9.30
N HIS A 120 4.79 -16.35 10.53
CA HIS A 120 5.44 -17.62 10.81
C HIS A 120 4.60 -18.56 11.67
N VAL A 121 4.35 -19.76 11.15
CA VAL A 121 3.45 -20.76 11.75
C VAL A 121 3.81 -21.09 13.20
N LEU A 122 5.09 -21.31 13.51
CA LEU A 122 5.50 -21.63 14.89
C LEU A 122 5.40 -20.41 15.83
N GLN A 123 5.54 -19.19 15.32
CA GLN A 123 5.41 -18.00 16.16
C GLN A 123 3.93 -17.73 16.48
N ARG A 124 3.02 -18.01 15.54
CA ARG A 124 1.56 -18.01 15.79
C ARG A 124 1.16 -19.03 16.87
N GLN A 125 1.80 -20.19 16.89
CA GLN A 125 1.57 -21.22 17.92
C GLN A 125 2.22 -20.90 19.27
N MET A 126 3.28 -20.08 19.29
CA MET A 126 4.03 -19.70 20.49
C MET A 126 3.56 -18.39 21.15
N VAL A 127 2.51 -17.73 20.64
CA VAL A 127 1.80 -16.69 21.43
C VAL A 127 1.04 -17.40 22.53
N ILE A 128 1.75 -17.72 23.61
CA ILE A 128 1.17 -18.23 24.86
C ILE A 128 0.49 -17.03 25.53
N ASP A 129 -0.76 -16.79 25.17
CA ASP A 129 -1.66 -15.99 25.98
C ASP A 129 -2.19 -16.87 27.11
N LEU A 130 -1.78 -16.59 28.36
CA LEU A 130 -2.15 -17.37 29.55
C LEU A 130 -3.65 -17.25 29.88
N GLU A 131 -4.37 -16.33 29.26
CA GLU A 131 -5.79 -16.06 29.49
C GLU A 131 -6.71 -16.65 28.39
N GLN A 132 -6.18 -17.18 27.28
CA GLN A 132 -6.98 -17.70 26.18
C GLN A 132 -6.79 -19.21 25.96
N THR A 133 -7.91 -19.95 25.90
CA THR A 133 -7.91 -21.38 25.56
C THR A 133 -7.76 -21.61 24.05
N PRO A 134 -7.07 -22.70 23.62
CA PRO A 134 -6.78 -23.01 22.21
C PRO A 134 -8.03 -23.04 21.29
N PRO A 135 -7.87 -22.77 19.98
CA PRO A 135 -6.59 -22.65 19.25
C PRO A 135 -6.01 -21.24 19.29
N TYR A 136 -4.69 -21.19 19.49
CA TYR A 136 -3.88 -19.99 19.62
C TYR A 136 -3.99 -19.05 18.40
N GLY A 137 -4.48 -17.83 18.65
CA GLY A 137 -4.38 -16.61 17.84
C GLY A 137 -4.74 -16.70 16.35
N ASP A 138 -5.99 -16.34 16.00
CA ASP A 138 -6.43 -15.95 14.65
C ASP A 138 -5.84 -14.58 14.22
N GLU A 139 -4.59 -14.27 14.61
CA GLU A 139 -3.99 -13.00 14.19
C GLU A 139 -3.77 -13.02 12.66
N PRO A 140 -4.18 -11.95 11.96
CA PRO A 140 -4.04 -11.86 10.52
C PRO A 140 -2.56 -11.80 10.10
N TYR A 141 -2.27 -12.35 8.93
CA TYR A 141 -0.98 -12.22 8.27
C TYR A 141 -0.64 -10.75 8.03
N TYR A 142 0.65 -10.44 8.02
CA TYR A 142 1.13 -9.10 7.74
C TYR A 142 1.74 -9.02 6.35
N GLY A 143 1.09 -8.26 5.46
CA GLY A 143 1.60 -7.97 4.13
C GLY A 143 1.91 -6.49 3.92
N ILE A 144 2.73 -6.22 2.91
CA ILE A 144 3.08 -4.89 2.48
C ILE A 144 2.77 -4.76 0.99
N LEU A 145 1.79 -3.93 0.67
CA LEU A 145 1.58 -3.48 -0.71
C LEU A 145 2.76 -2.60 -1.10
N THR A 146 3.68 -3.20 -1.83
CA THR A 146 4.96 -2.63 -2.20
C THR A 146 4.98 -2.28 -3.66
N PHE A 147 5.35 -1.05 -3.96
CA PHE A 147 5.43 -0.56 -5.32
C PHE A 147 6.69 0.30 -5.52
N GLY A 148 7.07 0.48 -6.78
CA GLY A 148 8.31 1.18 -7.08
C GLY A 148 8.65 1.20 -8.56
N GLY A 149 9.95 1.25 -8.85
CA GLY A 149 10.48 1.38 -10.20
C GLY A 149 10.44 2.82 -10.73
N ARG A 150 11.49 3.21 -11.48
CA ARG A 150 11.51 4.49 -12.22
C ARG A 150 10.95 4.30 -13.63
N ASN A 151 11.61 3.44 -14.41
CA ASN A 151 11.27 3.19 -15.82
C ASN A 151 10.20 2.10 -15.93
N GLN A 152 10.46 0.93 -15.36
CA GLN A 152 9.51 -0.16 -15.26
C GLN A 152 8.92 -0.16 -13.85
N THR A 153 7.65 0.23 -13.74
CA THR A 153 6.91 0.20 -12.47
C THR A 153 6.56 -1.24 -12.10
N PHE A 154 6.54 -1.50 -10.80
CA PHE A 154 6.09 -2.78 -10.27
C PHE A 154 5.15 -2.54 -9.08
N ALA A 155 4.28 -3.52 -8.84
CA ALA A 155 3.43 -3.58 -7.67
C ALA A 155 3.34 -5.05 -7.21
N VAL A 156 3.64 -5.30 -5.95
CA VAL A 156 3.68 -6.63 -5.34
C VAL A 156 3.15 -6.55 -3.90
N ILE A 157 2.61 -7.65 -3.39
CA ILE A 157 2.35 -7.82 -1.96
C ILE A 157 3.52 -8.64 -1.40
N GLN A 158 4.28 -8.06 -0.48
CA GLN A 158 5.38 -8.74 0.20
C GLN A 158 4.92 -9.20 1.58
N PHE A 159 5.18 -10.45 1.93
CA PHE A 159 5.04 -10.99 3.28
C PHE A 159 6.42 -11.08 3.92
N PRO A 160 6.76 -10.18 4.86
CA PRO A 160 8.08 -10.22 5.49
C PRO A 160 8.25 -11.45 6.38
N GLU A 161 9.47 -11.96 6.47
CA GLU A 161 9.87 -12.94 7.48
C GLU A 161 9.78 -12.34 8.89
N PRO A 162 9.63 -13.16 9.94
CA PRO A 162 9.76 -12.73 11.32
C PRO A 162 11.00 -11.88 11.56
N GLY A 163 10.89 -10.90 12.46
CA GLY A 163 11.98 -9.96 12.68
C GLY A 163 12.23 -8.97 11.53
N TYR A 164 11.52 -9.09 10.39
CA TYR A 164 11.70 -8.27 9.20
C TYR A 164 13.06 -8.49 8.51
N GLU A 165 13.60 -9.71 8.60
CA GLU A 165 14.95 -10.07 8.12
C GLU A 165 15.00 -10.33 6.61
N GLY A 166 13.87 -10.72 6.01
CA GLY A 166 13.75 -11.06 4.60
C GLY A 166 12.30 -11.10 4.11
N ILE A 167 12.08 -11.53 2.86
CA ILE A 167 10.75 -11.70 2.26
C ILE A 167 10.45 -13.20 2.25
N ALA A 168 9.43 -13.62 3.00
CA ALA A 168 9.01 -15.02 3.06
C ALA A 168 8.28 -15.42 1.77
N GLU A 169 7.36 -14.56 1.31
CA GLU A 169 6.64 -14.75 0.06
C GLU A 169 6.31 -13.40 -0.58
N GLN A 170 6.16 -13.40 -1.90
CA GLN A 170 5.70 -12.26 -2.67
C GLN A 170 4.63 -12.65 -3.68
N LEU A 171 3.58 -11.84 -3.78
CA LEU A 171 2.52 -11.98 -4.76
C LEU A 171 2.55 -10.81 -5.73
N PHE A 172 2.77 -11.09 -7.02
CA PHE A 172 2.77 -10.06 -8.05
C PHE A 172 1.36 -9.63 -8.37
N LEU A 173 1.13 -8.31 -8.37
CA LEU A 173 -0.15 -7.77 -8.76
C LEU A 173 -0.29 -7.77 -10.29
N PRO A 174 -1.48 -8.09 -10.82
CA PRO A 174 -1.73 -8.08 -12.25
C PRO A 174 -1.47 -6.67 -12.78
N GLN A 175 -0.62 -6.52 -13.78
CA GLN A 175 -0.46 -5.24 -14.45
C GLN A 175 -1.59 -5.12 -15.48
N VAL A 176 -2.58 -4.27 -15.23
CA VAL A 176 -3.63 -4.02 -16.23
C VAL A 176 -2.99 -3.39 -17.45
N SER A 177 -2.83 -4.17 -18.53
CA SER A 177 -2.38 -3.68 -19.83
C SER A 177 -3.47 -2.86 -20.49
N SER A 178 -3.07 -1.91 -21.33
CA SER A 178 -3.89 -0.93 -22.07
C SER A 178 -4.93 -1.50 -23.06
N ALA A 179 -5.38 -2.75 -22.91
CA ALA A 179 -6.25 -3.45 -23.85
C ALA A 179 -7.73 -3.49 -23.42
N GLU A 180 -8.07 -3.20 -22.15
CA GLU A 180 -9.47 -3.17 -21.65
C GLU A 180 -10.11 -1.76 -21.72
N ALA A 181 -9.75 -1.00 -22.77
CA ALA A 181 -9.40 0.42 -22.66
C ALA A 181 -10.50 1.48 -22.80
N SER A 182 -11.79 1.15 -22.81
CA SER A 182 -12.83 2.19 -22.97
C SER A 182 -13.41 2.65 -21.62
N GLU A 183 -14.15 1.78 -20.95
CA GLU A 183 -14.86 2.12 -19.71
C GLU A 183 -13.91 2.22 -18.50
N ASN A 184 -12.89 1.33 -18.47
CA ASN A 184 -11.84 1.35 -17.46
C ASN A 184 -10.97 2.61 -17.60
N ALA A 185 -10.74 3.11 -18.82
CA ALA A 185 -9.95 4.33 -19.03
C ALA A 185 -10.68 5.59 -18.54
N HIS A 186 -11.98 5.71 -18.82
CA HIS A 186 -12.77 6.82 -18.28
C HIS A 186 -12.80 6.82 -16.75
N THR A 187 -12.97 5.63 -16.14
CA THR A 187 -12.96 5.48 -14.68
C THR A 187 -11.58 5.81 -14.10
N PHE A 188 -10.52 5.35 -14.74
CA PHE A 188 -9.13 5.62 -14.37
C PHE A 188 -8.82 7.12 -14.39
N GLU A 189 -9.13 7.79 -15.50
CA GLU A 189 -8.92 9.24 -15.65
C GLU A 189 -9.75 10.04 -14.64
N ARG A 190 -10.99 9.62 -14.36
CA ARG A 190 -11.82 10.22 -13.31
C ARG A 190 -11.19 10.09 -11.92
N LYS A 191 -10.73 8.88 -11.55
CA LYS A 191 -10.05 8.65 -10.27
C LYS A 191 -8.77 9.49 -10.14
N LYS A 192 -7.97 9.53 -11.21
CA LYS A 192 -6.75 10.36 -11.30
C LYS A 192 -7.05 11.85 -11.10
N ALA A 193 -8.10 12.37 -11.77
CA ALA A 193 -8.53 13.76 -11.62
C ALA A 193 -9.02 14.07 -10.20
N ALA A 194 -9.76 13.15 -9.57
CA ALA A 194 -10.20 13.30 -8.19
C ALA A 194 -9.02 13.35 -7.21
N LEU A 195 -8.06 12.41 -7.32
CA LEU A 195 -6.86 12.40 -6.50
C LEU A 195 -6.03 13.67 -6.67
N LYS A 196 -5.87 14.13 -7.92
CA LYS A 196 -5.18 15.38 -8.23
C LYS A 196 -5.87 16.59 -7.57
N LYS A 197 -7.19 16.66 -7.67
CA LYS A 197 -7.98 17.73 -7.03
C LYS A 197 -7.78 17.71 -5.52
N GLU A 198 -7.86 16.53 -4.90
CA GLU A 198 -7.65 16.36 -3.46
C GLU A 198 -6.23 16.80 -3.04
N PHE A 199 -5.21 16.36 -3.76
CA PHE A 199 -3.82 16.73 -3.47
C PHE A 199 -3.56 18.24 -3.56
N LEU A 200 -4.21 18.94 -4.49
CA LEU A 200 -4.04 20.38 -4.67
C LEU A 200 -4.95 21.22 -3.75
N ALA A 201 -6.11 20.72 -3.36
CA ALA A 201 -7.07 21.43 -2.52
C ALA A 201 -6.50 21.79 -1.13
N HIS A 202 -5.74 20.87 -0.52
CA HIS A 202 -5.10 21.10 0.79
C HIS A 202 -3.93 22.09 0.76
N GLY A 203 -3.54 22.59 -0.43
CA GLY A 203 -2.59 23.70 -0.56
C GLY A 203 -3.23 25.10 -0.49
N MET A 204 -4.57 25.19 -0.50
CA MET A 204 -5.30 26.47 -0.54
C MET A 204 -5.90 26.90 0.81
N GLU A 205 -5.84 26.05 1.85
CA GLU A 205 -6.40 26.34 3.17
C GLU A 205 -5.42 27.04 4.15
N GLU A 206 -4.20 27.39 3.72
CA GLU A 206 -3.39 28.38 4.46
C GLU A 206 -3.96 29.80 4.25
N VAL A 207 -5.16 30.04 4.78
CA VAL A 207 -5.63 31.39 5.06
C VAL A 207 -4.77 31.89 6.22
N VAL A 208 -3.77 32.69 5.87
CA VAL A 208 -2.96 33.52 6.77
C VAL A 208 -3.88 34.13 7.82
N SER A 209 -3.71 33.68 9.07
CA SER A 209 -4.22 34.37 10.26
C SER A 209 -3.12 35.21 10.87
#